data_AF-A0A957FYM5-F1
#
_entry.id   AF-A0A957FYM5-F1
#
_cell.length_a   1.000
_cell.length_b   1.000
_cell.length_c   1.000
_cell.angle_alpha   90.00
_cell.angle_beta   90.00
_cell.angle_gamma   90.00
#
_symmetry.space_group_name_H-M   'P 1'
#
loop_
_entity.id
_entity.type
_entity.pdbx_description
1 polymer ?
#
loop_
_entity_poly.entity_id
_entity_poly.type
_entity_poly.pdbx_seq_one_letter_code
_entity_poly.pdbx_strand_id
1 'polypeptide(L)'
;MSNPFVYLGVDIAGADNTWVAGLARTDMGLMMALPPGQMTLEEIVAFCQREQVLAVGIDGQLSMATSDERGFRDSDFELRALLPAQNRNWVASFNSLMAVPMRSMLLAERLAPDVGTLLEVHPRASLWFALGADRPVAVRHYKKHPDAPAHIATLWAGWAERFAIQGAAPTTDGGLDALVCATLAFLYHQQPESLLHLRHPAAHKSGFGPFYVLRPDLL
;
A
#
# COMPACT_ATOMS: atom_id res chain seq x y z
N MET A 1 -14.96 -23.34 13.14
CA MET A 1 -15.12 -22.10 12.36
C MET A 1 -13.80 -21.88 11.64
N SER A 2 -13.80 -21.75 10.31
CA SER A 2 -12.58 -21.43 9.56
C SER A 2 -12.07 -20.05 9.97
N ASN A 3 -10.76 -19.90 10.16
CA ASN A 3 -10.16 -18.60 10.39
C ASN A 3 -10.47 -17.70 9.17
N PRO A 4 -10.85 -16.42 9.34
CA PRO A 4 -11.12 -15.55 8.20
C PRO A 4 -9.83 -15.27 7.43
N PHE A 5 -9.95 -15.11 6.10
CA PHE A 5 -8.82 -14.66 5.28
C PHE A 5 -8.37 -13.26 5.68
N VAL A 6 -7.06 -13.06 5.70
CA VAL A 6 -6.41 -11.78 5.99
C VAL A 6 -5.89 -11.13 4.70
N TYR A 7 -6.17 -9.84 4.55
CA TYR A 7 -5.56 -8.95 3.56
C TYR A 7 -4.49 -8.15 4.28
N LEU A 8 -3.23 -8.39 3.92
CA LEU A 8 -2.08 -7.76 4.55
C LEU A 8 -1.67 -6.52 3.78
N GLY A 9 -1.24 -5.49 4.49
CA GLY A 9 -0.61 -4.31 3.92
C GLY A 9 0.74 -4.09 4.55
N VAL A 10 1.72 -3.73 3.71
CA VAL A 10 3.10 -3.51 4.10
C VAL A 10 3.54 -2.14 3.59
N ASP A 11 3.88 -1.23 4.50
CA ASP A 11 4.66 -0.03 4.19
C ASP A 11 6.14 -0.36 4.39
N ILE A 12 6.84 -0.57 3.28
CA ILE A 12 8.21 -1.10 3.33
C ILE A 12 9.23 0.03 3.34
N ALA A 13 10.08 0.01 4.36
CA ALA A 13 11.17 0.97 4.50
C ALA A 13 12.47 0.25 4.89
N GLY A 14 13.41 0.99 5.49
CA GLY A 14 14.62 0.42 6.07
C GLY A 14 14.34 -0.65 7.14
N ALA A 15 15.42 -1.29 7.62
CA ALA A 15 15.37 -2.46 8.51
C ALA A 15 14.40 -2.31 9.70
N ASP A 16 14.41 -1.15 10.36
CA ASP A 16 13.64 -0.89 11.59
C ASP A 16 12.41 0.01 11.37
N ASN A 17 11.95 0.15 10.13
CA ASN A 17 10.82 1.03 9.81
C ASN A 17 9.83 0.41 8.81
N THR A 18 9.79 -0.92 8.71
CA THR A 18 8.77 -1.62 7.93
C THR A 18 7.51 -1.78 8.78
N TRP A 19 6.39 -1.25 8.32
CA TRP A 19 5.10 -1.30 9.01
C TRP A 19 4.15 -2.27 8.33
N VAL A 20 3.34 -2.95 9.13
CA VAL A 20 2.43 -3.99 8.68
C VAL A 20 1.09 -3.84 9.37
N ALA A 21 0.01 -4.06 8.64
CA ALA A 21 -1.33 -4.17 9.19
C ALA A 21 -2.12 -5.23 8.41
N GLY A 22 -3.13 -5.83 9.06
CA GLY A 22 -3.96 -6.87 8.46
C GLY A 22 -5.44 -6.59 8.67
N LEU A 23 -6.21 -6.72 7.60
CA LEU A 23 -7.66 -6.58 7.60
C LEU A 23 -8.33 -7.93 7.29
N ALA A 24 -9.40 -8.24 7.98
CA ALA A 24 -10.27 -9.37 7.67
C ALA A 24 -11.67 -8.87 7.32
N ARG A 25 -12.35 -9.57 6.41
CA ARG A 25 -13.74 -9.27 6.06
C ARG A 25 -14.68 -9.77 7.16
N THR A 26 -15.70 -8.96 7.46
CA THR A 26 -16.84 -9.28 8.32
C THR A 26 -18.14 -9.00 7.59
N ASP A 27 -19.27 -9.34 8.20
CA ASP A 27 -20.60 -8.99 7.68
C ASP A 27 -20.86 -7.47 7.67
N MET A 28 -20.16 -6.72 8.54
CA MET A 28 -20.34 -5.27 8.71
C MET A 28 -19.25 -4.43 8.03
N GLY A 29 -18.38 -5.02 7.21
CA GLY A 29 -17.26 -4.34 6.58
C GLY A 29 -15.92 -5.02 6.89
N LEU A 30 -14.91 -4.23 7.26
CA LEU A 30 -13.57 -4.72 7.55
C LEU A 30 -13.28 -4.65 9.05
N MET A 31 -12.53 -5.60 9.58
CA MET A 31 -11.98 -5.54 10.94
C MET A 31 -10.46 -5.67 10.90
N MET A 32 -9.76 -4.99 11.80
CA MET A 32 -8.33 -5.22 11.99
C MET A 32 -8.08 -6.61 12.57
N ALA A 33 -7.51 -7.50 11.76
CA ALA A 33 -7.03 -8.81 12.17
C ALA A 33 -5.61 -8.75 12.74
N LEU A 34 -4.80 -7.81 12.24
CA LEU A 34 -3.48 -7.47 12.76
C LEU A 34 -3.41 -5.95 12.91
N PRO A 35 -3.38 -5.41 14.14
CA PRO A 35 -3.17 -3.99 14.36
C PRO A 35 -1.85 -3.50 13.73
N PRO A 36 -1.77 -2.23 13.32
CA PRO A 36 -0.55 -1.69 12.75
C PRO A 36 0.64 -1.83 13.70
N GLY A 37 1.74 -2.40 13.21
CA GLY A 37 2.95 -2.59 13.98
C GLY A 37 4.18 -2.72 13.07
N GLN A 38 5.36 -2.53 13.66
CA GLN A 38 6.61 -2.77 12.96
C GLN A 38 6.93 -4.27 12.96
N MET A 39 7.39 -4.77 11.83
CA MET A 39 7.84 -6.16 11.68
C MET A 39 9.06 -6.22 10.74
N THR A 40 9.96 -7.14 11.03
CA THR A 40 11.02 -7.56 10.11
C THR A 40 10.41 -8.34 8.93
N LEU A 41 11.16 -8.47 7.83
CA LEU A 41 10.70 -9.26 6.68
C LEU A 41 10.49 -10.75 7.06
N GLU A 42 11.32 -11.28 7.98
CA GLU A 42 11.19 -12.65 8.47
C GLU A 42 9.90 -12.85 9.27
N GLU A 43 9.55 -11.90 10.14
CA GLU A 43 8.29 -11.94 10.89
C GLU A 43 7.07 -11.85 9.97
N ILE A 44 7.15 -11.06 8.89
CA ILE A 44 6.08 -10.97 7.89
C ILE A 44 5.89 -12.32 7.18
N VAL A 45 6.97 -12.96 6.75
CA VAL A 45 6.92 -14.28 6.11
C VAL A 45 6.35 -15.32 7.08
N ALA A 46 6.85 -15.35 8.32
CA ALA A 46 6.36 -16.27 9.35
C ALA A 46 4.88 -16.04 9.69
N PHE A 47 4.41 -14.78 9.66
CA PHE A 47 2.99 -14.47 9.81
C PHE A 47 2.17 -15.05 8.66
N CYS A 48 2.60 -14.85 7.40
CA CYS A 48 1.88 -15.35 6.23
C CYS A 48 1.85 -16.89 6.15
N GLN A 49 2.85 -17.58 6.72
CA GLN A 49 2.87 -19.04 6.80
C GLN A 49 1.96 -19.61 7.89
N ARG A 50 1.68 -18.82 8.93
CA ARG A 50 0.81 -19.23 10.04
C ARG A 50 -0.64 -18.87 9.82
N GLU A 51 -0.90 -17.68 9.27
CA GLU A 51 -2.24 -17.14 9.07
C GLU A 51 -2.73 -17.35 7.63
N GLN A 52 -4.04 -17.35 7.43
CA GLN A 52 -4.63 -17.45 6.09
C GLN A 52 -4.57 -16.11 5.34
N VAL A 53 -3.38 -15.70 4.92
CA VAL A 53 -3.18 -14.46 4.14
C VAL A 53 -3.54 -14.70 2.68
N LEU A 54 -4.59 -14.02 2.19
CA LEU A 54 -5.08 -14.18 0.82
C LEU A 54 -4.36 -13.24 -0.16
N ALA A 55 -4.07 -12.01 0.26
CA ALA A 55 -3.40 -11.02 -0.57
C ALA A 55 -2.55 -10.07 0.27
N VAL A 56 -1.46 -9.57 -0.32
CA VAL A 56 -0.56 -8.58 0.29
C VAL A 56 -0.40 -7.39 -0.64
N GLY A 57 -0.70 -6.19 -0.13
CA GLY A 57 -0.37 -4.92 -0.77
C GLY A 57 0.93 -4.37 -0.21
N ILE A 58 1.90 -4.05 -1.06
CA ILE A 58 3.23 -3.56 -0.67
C ILE A 58 3.43 -2.14 -1.22
N ASP A 59 3.70 -1.17 -0.34
CA ASP A 59 4.13 0.19 -0.73
C ASP A 59 5.60 0.16 -1.17
N GLY A 60 5.84 -0.41 -2.34
CA GLY A 60 7.18 -0.57 -2.87
C GLY A 60 7.17 -1.30 -4.19
N GLN A 61 8.09 -0.92 -5.08
CA GLN A 61 8.12 -1.41 -6.46
C GLN A 61 8.31 -2.93 -6.52
N LEU A 62 7.40 -3.62 -7.22
CA LEU A 62 7.40 -5.08 -7.39
C LEU A 62 7.66 -5.53 -8.82
N SER A 63 8.00 -4.61 -9.72
CA SER A 63 8.38 -4.93 -11.09
C SER A 63 9.51 -4.05 -11.59
N MET A 64 10.42 -4.58 -12.39
CA MET A 64 11.49 -3.81 -13.03
C MET A 64 11.71 -4.29 -14.46
N ALA A 65 12.22 -3.40 -15.31
CA ALA A 65 12.75 -3.76 -16.61
C ALA A 65 14.15 -3.17 -16.81
N THR A 66 14.98 -3.84 -17.61
CA THR A 66 16.33 -3.33 -17.95
C THR A 66 16.28 -2.04 -18.78
N SER A 67 15.14 -1.74 -19.39
CA SER A 67 14.87 -0.48 -20.09
C SER A 67 14.68 0.74 -19.17
N ASP A 68 14.52 0.54 -17.86
CA ASP A 68 14.23 1.60 -16.90
C ASP A 68 15.50 2.36 -16.47
N GLU A 69 16.30 2.86 -17.43
CA GLU A 69 17.64 3.44 -17.17
C GLU A 69 17.64 4.59 -16.15
N ARG A 70 16.53 5.34 -16.08
CA ARG A 70 16.35 6.47 -15.17
C ARG A 70 15.64 6.12 -13.86
N GLY A 71 15.33 4.83 -13.67
CA GLY A 71 14.65 4.29 -12.50
C GLY A 71 13.16 4.64 -12.39
N PHE A 72 12.56 5.21 -13.45
CA PHE A 72 11.11 5.43 -13.55
C PHE A 72 10.53 4.54 -14.65
N ARG A 73 9.43 3.86 -14.33
CA ARG A 73 8.60 3.11 -15.26
C ARG A 73 7.51 3.98 -15.86
N ASP A 74 6.91 3.51 -16.95
CA ASP A 74 5.71 4.14 -17.52
C ASP A 74 4.59 4.29 -16.48
N SER A 75 4.41 3.30 -15.61
CA SER A 75 3.43 3.33 -14.52
C SER A 75 3.72 4.45 -13.50
N ASP A 76 4.99 4.79 -13.29
CA ASP A 76 5.39 5.89 -12.40
C ASP A 76 5.09 7.24 -13.05
N PHE A 77 5.33 7.38 -14.35
CA PHE A 77 4.96 8.57 -15.10
C PHE A 77 3.44 8.75 -15.17
N GLU A 78 2.69 7.66 -15.36
CA GLU A 78 1.23 7.65 -15.33
C GLU A 78 0.72 8.16 -13.97
N LEU A 79 1.23 7.64 -12.86
CA LEU A 79 0.85 8.11 -11.53
C LEU A 79 1.18 9.58 -11.30
N ARG A 80 2.36 10.03 -11.75
CA ARG A 80 2.75 11.46 -11.66
C ARG A 80 1.84 12.37 -12.49
N ALA A 81 1.30 11.89 -13.60
CA ALA A 81 0.37 12.65 -14.41
C ALA A 81 -0.99 12.84 -13.71
N LEU A 82 -1.42 11.85 -12.92
CA LEU A 82 -2.66 11.89 -12.12
C LEU A 82 -2.54 12.77 -10.88
N LEU A 83 -1.33 12.98 -10.37
CA LEU A 83 -1.09 13.80 -9.17
C LEU A 83 -0.97 15.31 -9.51
N PRO A 84 -1.44 16.20 -8.62
CA PRO A 84 -1.15 17.63 -8.72
C PRO A 84 0.35 17.90 -8.79
N ALA A 85 0.75 18.96 -9.49
CA ALA A 85 2.16 19.28 -9.75
C ALA A 85 3.04 19.24 -8.48
N GLN A 86 2.55 19.81 -7.38
CA GLN A 86 3.21 19.87 -6.07
C GLN A 86 3.34 18.53 -5.34
N ASN A 87 2.59 17.50 -5.76
CA ASN A 87 2.60 16.17 -5.15
C ASN A 87 3.35 15.14 -6.02
N ARG A 88 3.82 15.51 -7.22
CA ARG A 88 4.48 14.58 -8.15
C ARG A 88 5.79 13.98 -7.63
N ASN A 89 6.39 14.61 -6.61
CA ASN A 89 7.61 14.13 -5.95
C ASN A 89 7.35 12.98 -4.96
N TRP A 90 6.09 12.60 -4.72
CA TRP A 90 5.78 11.42 -3.91
C TRP A 90 6.15 10.12 -4.62
N VAL A 91 6.11 10.12 -5.95
CA VAL A 91 6.55 9.01 -6.79
C VAL A 91 8.06 9.12 -6.96
N ALA A 92 8.80 8.28 -6.25
CA ALA A 92 10.26 8.22 -6.30
C ALA A 92 10.73 7.21 -7.35
N SER A 93 11.88 7.48 -7.99
CA SER A 93 12.52 6.48 -8.85
C SER A 93 13.22 5.41 -8.02
N PHE A 94 13.35 4.21 -8.57
CA PHE A 94 14.18 3.14 -8.00
C PHE A 94 15.58 3.63 -7.63
N ASN A 95 16.22 4.40 -8.51
CA ASN A 95 17.56 4.95 -8.30
C ASN A 95 17.66 5.84 -7.05
N SER A 96 16.56 6.49 -6.65
CA SER A 96 16.51 7.39 -5.49
C SER A 96 16.29 6.66 -4.16
N LEU A 97 15.70 5.45 -4.21
CA LEU A 97 15.31 4.67 -3.03
C LEU A 97 15.69 3.19 -3.16
N MET A 98 16.86 2.88 -3.72
CA MET A 98 17.31 1.50 -4.05
C MET A 98 16.97 0.42 -3.02
N ALA A 99 17.11 0.74 -1.72
CA ALA A 99 16.83 -0.19 -0.63
C ALA A 99 15.36 -0.65 -0.58
N VAL A 100 14.40 0.24 -0.89
CA VAL A 100 12.96 -0.03 -0.79
C VAL A 100 12.54 -1.07 -1.85
N PRO A 101 12.79 -0.89 -3.16
CA PRO A 101 12.40 -1.89 -4.14
C PRO A 101 13.15 -3.22 -3.99
N MET A 102 14.44 -3.21 -3.62
CA MET A 102 15.17 -4.46 -3.36
C MET A 102 14.54 -5.26 -2.21
N ARG A 103 14.14 -4.59 -1.13
CA ARG A 103 13.44 -5.23 -0.01
C ARG A 103 12.03 -5.68 -0.38
N SER A 104 11.35 -4.92 -1.24
CA SER A 104 10.00 -5.24 -1.72
C SER A 104 10.02 -6.50 -2.58
N MET A 105 10.97 -6.57 -3.51
CA MET A 105 11.21 -7.74 -4.36
C MET A 105 11.62 -8.96 -3.54
N LEU A 106 12.52 -8.81 -2.56
CA LEU A 106 12.90 -9.90 -1.67
C LEU A 106 11.71 -10.41 -0.85
N LEU A 107 10.91 -9.51 -0.28
CA LEU A 107 9.71 -9.90 0.46
C LEU A 107 8.73 -10.64 -0.45
N ALA A 108 8.44 -10.08 -1.62
CA ALA A 108 7.51 -10.67 -2.57
C ALA A 108 7.96 -12.04 -3.07
N GLU A 109 9.26 -12.23 -3.33
CA GLU A 109 9.84 -13.54 -3.67
C GLU A 109 9.58 -14.57 -2.57
N ARG A 110 9.75 -14.19 -1.29
CA ARG A 110 9.53 -15.09 -0.15
C ARG A 110 8.06 -15.35 0.15
N LEU A 111 7.17 -14.44 -0.22
CA LEU A 111 5.73 -14.61 -0.03
C LEU A 111 5.06 -15.38 -1.18
N ALA A 112 5.62 -15.35 -2.39
CA ALA A 112 5.01 -15.96 -3.58
C ALA A 112 4.63 -17.46 -3.44
N PRO A 113 5.34 -18.30 -2.67
CA PRO A 113 4.92 -19.68 -2.43
C PRO A 113 3.66 -19.82 -1.56
N ASP A 114 3.41 -18.86 -0.67
CA ASP A 114 2.40 -18.97 0.40
C ASP A 114 1.19 -18.05 0.17
N VAL A 115 1.37 -16.95 -0.58
CA VAL A 115 0.35 -15.92 -0.80
C VAL A 115 -0.03 -15.84 -2.28
N GLY A 116 -1.32 -16.08 -2.57
CA GLY A 116 -1.81 -16.14 -3.95
C GLY A 116 -1.91 -14.80 -4.69
N THR A 117 -1.78 -13.66 -4.00
CA THR A 117 -1.86 -12.34 -4.61
C THR A 117 -0.90 -11.36 -3.95
N LEU A 118 0.03 -10.82 -4.74
CA LEU A 118 0.95 -9.76 -4.34
C LEU A 118 0.68 -8.54 -5.23
N LEU A 119 0.49 -7.38 -4.62
CA LEU A 119 0.22 -6.13 -5.33
C LEU A 119 1.25 -5.09 -4.92
N GLU A 120 1.76 -4.38 -5.91
CA GLU A 120 2.41 -3.10 -5.67
C GLU A 120 1.30 -2.05 -5.51
N VAL A 121 1.44 -1.20 -4.50
CA VAL A 121 0.47 -0.13 -4.22
C VAL A 121 1.17 1.16 -3.84
N HIS A 122 0.41 2.26 -3.81
CA HIS A 122 0.90 3.55 -3.34
C HIS A 122 -0.12 4.20 -2.40
N PRO A 123 0.06 4.09 -1.07
CA PRO A 123 -0.95 4.49 -0.07
C PRO A 123 -1.17 5.99 -0.06
N ARG A 124 -0.09 6.78 -0.12
CA ARG A 124 -0.19 8.25 -0.16
C ARG A 124 -0.99 8.78 -1.37
N ALA A 125 -0.74 8.22 -2.56
CA ALA A 125 -1.51 8.59 -3.74
C ALA A 125 -2.99 8.17 -3.60
N SER A 126 -3.23 6.98 -3.05
CA SER A 126 -4.59 6.47 -2.81
C SER A 126 -5.35 7.31 -1.78
N LEU A 127 -4.69 7.77 -0.71
CA LEU A 127 -5.23 8.75 0.24
C LEU A 127 -5.60 10.07 -0.45
N TRP A 128 -4.75 10.54 -1.38
CA TRP A 128 -5.04 11.74 -2.16
C TRP A 128 -6.26 11.55 -3.06
N PHE A 129 -6.37 10.41 -3.74
CA PHE A 129 -7.50 10.13 -4.62
C PHE A 129 -8.82 10.01 -3.86
N ALA A 130 -8.82 9.43 -2.66
CA ALA A 130 -10.06 9.29 -1.87
C ALA A 130 -10.43 10.55 -1.06
N LEU A 131 -9.45 11.27 -0.53
CA LEU A 131 -9.68 12.32 0.48
C LEU A 131 -9.05 13.67 0.12
N GLY A 132 -8.28 13.77 -0.96
CA GLY A 132 -7.48 14.95 -1.29
C GLY A 132 -8.29 16.18 -1.68
N ALA A 133 -9.54 16.02 -2.15
CA ALA A 133 -10.44 17.13 -2.43
C ALA A 133 -10.88 17.83 -1.13
N ASP A 134 -11.29 17.04 -0.13
CA ASP A 134 -11.83 17.56 1.14
C ASP A 134 -10.74 17.86 2.17
N ARG A 135 -9.65 17.08 2.15
CA ARG A 135 -8.61 17.06 3.18
C ARG A 135 -7.19 17.21 2.60
N PRO A 136 -6.93 18.15 1.66
CA PRO A 136 -5.65 18.25 0.95
C PRO A 136 -4.47 18.50 1.90
N VAL A 137 -4.67 19.29 2.96
CA VAL A 137 -3.64 19.62 3.95
C VAL A 137 -3.24 18.37 4.73
N ALA A 138 -4.21 17.58 5.17
CA ALA A 138 -3.95 16.36 5.95
C ALA A 138 -3.14 15.34 5.13
N VAL A 139 -3.52 15.10 3.86
CA VAL A 139 -2.77 14.18 2.98
C VAL A 139 -1.34 14.68 2.69
N ARG A 140 -1.13 16.00 2.62
CA ARG A 140 0.22 16.55 2.41
C ARG A 140 1.10 16.46 3.66
N HIS A 141 0.52 16.59 4.85
CA HIS A 141 1.28 16.81 6.08
C HIS A 141 1.21 15.66 7.10
N TYR A 142 0.55 14.54 6.82
CA TYR A 142 0.56 13.39 7.74
C TYR A 142 1.94 12.72 7.90
N LYS A 143 2.90 13.01 7.01
CA LYS A 143 4.29 12.56 7.11
C LYS A 143 5.21 13.72 7.54
N LYS A 144 5.98 13.52 8.62
CA LYS A 144 7.11 14.39 9.05
C LYS A 144 6.75 15.86 9.35
N HIS A 145 5.51 16.14 9.72
CA HIS A 145 5.06 17.46 10.21
C HIS A 145 4.80 17.41 11.73
N PRO A 146 4.96 18.52 12.48
CA PRO A 146 4.64 18.55 13.92
C PRO A 146 3.20 18.13 14.22
N ASP A 147 2.26 18.53 13.37
CA ASP A 147 0.82 18.19 13.48
C ASP A 147 0.46 16.85 12.82
N ALA A 148 1.44 16.01 12.46
CA ALA A 148 1.20 14.72 11.82
C ALA A 148 0.17 13.85 12.56
N PRO A 149 0.17 13.73 13.91
CA PRO A 149 -0.83 12.94 14.61
C PRO A 149 -2.29 13.39 14.35
N ALA A 150 -2.54 14.70 14.29
CA ALA A 150 -3.86 15.25 14.00
C ALA A 150 -4.28 14.98 12.54
N HIS A 151 -3.32 15.08 11.61
CA HIS A 151 -3.54 14.74 10.21
C HIS A 151 -3.79 13.23 10.03
N ILE A 152 -3.05 12.35 10.70
CA ILE A 152 -3.26 10.90 10.69
C ILE A 152 -4.68 10.57 11.21
N ALA A 153 -5.10 11.14 12.34
CA ALA A 153 -6.44 10.93 12.88
C ALA A 153 -7.53 11.40 11.90
N THR A 154 -7.33 12.54 11.26
CA THR A 154 -8.26 13.09 10.25
C THR A 154 -8.37 12.19 9.02
N LEU A 155 -7.25 11.69 8.51
CA LEU A 155 -7.22 10.78 7.36
C LEU A 155 -7.81 9.42 7.72
N TRP A 156 -7.45 8.89 8.88
CA TRP A 156 -7.99 7.62 9.35
C TRP A 156 -9.50 7.67 9.51
N ALA A 157 -10.05 8.72 10.12
CA ALA A 157 -11.50 8.85 10.27
C ALA A 157 -12.23 8.77 8.92
N GLY A 158 -11.76 9.54 7.92
CA GLY A 158 -12.35 9.51 6.58
C GLY A 158 -12.13 8.18 5.85
N TRP A 159 -10.96 7.56 6.00
CA TRP A 159 -10.64 6.28 5.36
C TRP A 159 -11.44 5.12 5.98
N ALA A 160 -11.48 5.03 7.30
CA ALA A 160 -12.20 4.01 8.04
C ALA A 160 -13.71 4.10 7.81
N GLU A 161 -14.28 5.31 7.77
CA GLU A 161 -15.68 5.53 7.41
C GLU A 161 -15.96 5.02 5.98
N ARG A 162 -15.14 5.43 5.00
CA ARG A 162 -15.33 5.05 3.59
C ARG A 162 -15.31 3.54 3.36
N PHE A 163 -14.46 2.81 4.07
CA PHE A 163 -14.27 1.37 3.89
C PHE A 163 -14.85 0.52 5.03
N ALA A 164 -15.67 1.12 5.90
CA ALA A 164 -16.29 0.49 7.06
C ALA A 164 -15.29 -0.34 7.89
N ILE A 165 -14.12 0.24 8.20
CA ILE A 165 -13.05 -0.44 8.94
C ILE A 165 -13.25 -0.25 10.43
N GLN A 166 -13.30 -1.36 11.15
CA GLN A 166 -13.39 -1.44 12.61
C GLN A 166 -12.01 -1.71 13.21
N GLY A 167 -11.64 -0.90 14.20
CA GLY A 167 -10.39 -1.03 14.95
C GLY A 167 -9.87 0.30 15.48
N ALA A 168 -8.76 0.24 16.23
CA ALA A 168 -8.14 1.43 16.81
C ALA A 168 -7.42 2.24 15.73
N ALA A 169 -7.52 3.58 15.81
CA ALA A 169 -6.83 4.46 14.88
C ALA A 169 -5.31 4.25 14.93
N PRO A 170 -4.61 4.21 13.77
CA PRO A 170 -3.16 4.24 13.75
C PRO A 170 -2.65 5.57 14.34
N THR A 171 -1.52 5.52 15.03
CA THR A 171 -0.87 6.69 15.61
C THR A 171 0.38 7.13 14.84
N THR A 172 0.78 6.36 13.83
CA THR A 172 1.97 6.58 13.00
C THR A 172 1.58 6.63 11.52
N ASP A 173 2.39 7.32 10.72
CA ASP A 173 2.17 7.41 9.27
C ASP A 173 2.38 6.06 8.58
N GLY A 174 3.40 5.29 8.99
CA GLY A 174 3.60 3.94 8.46
C GLY A 174 2.47 2.97 8.82
N GLY A 175 1.87 3.12 10.02
CA GLY A 175 0.71 2.33 10.39
C GLY A 175 -0.55 2.67 9.58
N LEU A 176 -0.75 3.96 9.26
CA LEU A 176 -1.80 4.39 8.34
C LEU A 176 -1.57 3.85 6.93
N ASP A 177 -0.36 4.00 6.40
CA ASP A 177 0.00 3.54 5.05
C ASP A 177 -0.17 2.02 4.92
N ALA A 178 0.25 1.24 5.92
CA ALA A 178 0.03 -0.20 5.94
C ALA A 178 -1.46 -0.58 5.92
N LEU A 179 -2.32 0.14 6.64
CA LEU A 179 -3.78 -0.09 6.59
C LEU A 179 -4.37 0.26 5.22
N VAL A 180 -3.88 1.33 4.58
CA VAL A 180 -4.27 1.67 3.21
C VAL A 180 -3.83 0.57 2.24
N CYS A 181 -2.60 0.07 2.35
CA CYS A 181 -2.12 -1.06 1.55
C CYS A 181 -2.99 -2.31 1.71
N ALA A 182 -3.37 -2.65 2.95
CA ALA A 182 -4.25 -3.78 3.24
C ALA A 182 -5.65 -3.58 2.63
N THR A 183 -6.17 -2.35 2.66
CA THR A 183 -7.44 -1.99 2.04
C THR A 183 -7.39 -2.19 0.52
N LEU A 184 -6.30 -1.77 -0.14
CA LEU A 184 -6.14 -1.94 -1.59
C LEU A 184 -6.04 -3.43 -1.99
N ALA A 185 -5.36 -4.25 -1.17
CA ALA A 185 -5.32 -5.70 -1.36
C ALA A 185 -6.72 -6.34 -1.25
N PHE A 186 -7.53 -5.87 -0.30
CA PHE A 186 -8.94 -6.27 -0.20
C PHE A 186 -9.75 -5.85 -1.43
N LEU A 187 -9.64 -4.58 -1.86
CA LEU A 187 -10.38 -4.07 -3.00
C LEU A 187 -10.06 -4.84 -4.28
N TYR A 188 -8.82 -5.27 -4.48
CA TYR A 188 -8.45 -6.04 -5.67
C TYR A 188 -9.28 -7.33 -5.82
N HIS A 189 -9.62 -7.98 -4.70
CA HIS A 189 -10.43 -9.20 -4.71
C HIS A 189 -11.93 -8.94 -4.71
N GLN A 190 -12.38 -7.88 -4.05
CA GLN A 190 -13.80 -7.67 -3.78
C GLN A 190 -14.47 -6.61 -4.66
N GLN A 191 -13.69 -5.63 -5.11
CA GLN A 191 -14.13 -4.47 -5.90
C GLN A 191 -12.96 -3.99 -6.80
N PRO A 192 -12.45 -4.82 -7.73
CA PRO A 192 -11.32 -4.44 -8.58
C PRO A 192 -11.59 -3.21 -9.44
N GLU A 193 -12.86 -2.92 -9.74
CA GLU A 193 -13.31 -1.69 -10.39
C GLU A 193 -13.04 -0.43 -9.55
N SER A 194 -12.77 -0.57 -8.25
CA SER A 194 -12.35 0.55 -7.39
C SER A 194 -10.89 0.95 -7.59
N LEU A 195 -10.13 0.16 -8.37
CA LEU A 195 -8.70 0.35 -8.57
C LEU A 195 -8.36 0.75 -10.00
N LEU A 196 -7.23 1.43 -10.14
CA LEU A 196 -6.58 1.73 -11.41
C LEU A 196 -5.30 0.90 -11.52
N HIS A 197 -5.20 0.10 -12.58
CA HIS A 197 -3.96 -0.61 -12.92
C HIS A 197 -3.03 0.35 -13.68
N LEU A 198 -1.93 0.74 -13.06
CA LEU A 198 -0.89 1.54 -13.68
C LEU A 198 0.02 0.63 -14.50
N ARG A 199 0.04 0.80 -15.81
CA ARG A 199 0.64 -0.19 -16.71
C ARG A 199 2.11 0.14 -16.98
N HIS A 200 2.93 -0.90 -16.94
CA HIS A 200 4.31 -0.84 -17.40
C HIS A 200 4.54 -1.90 -18.51
N PRO A 201 4.35 -1.53 -19.78
CA PRO A 201 4.51 -2.39 -20.94
C PRO A 201 5.97 -2.43 -21.41
N ALA A 202 6.90 -2.87 -20.55
CA ALA A 202 8.30 -3.06 -20.94
C ALA A 202 8.60 -4.48 -21.44
N ALA A 203 9.48 -4.58 -22.43
CA ALA A 203 10.09 -5.84 -22.82
C ALA A 203 10.97 -6.39 -21.68
N HIS A 204 10.98 -7.71 -21.49
CA HIS A 204 11.78 -8.38 -20.44
C HIS A 204 11.48 -7.91 -19.00
N LYS A 205 10.26 -7.42 -18.74
CA LYS A 205 9.80 -7.10 -17.39
C LYS A 205 9.84 -8.35 -16.50
N SER A 206 10.43 -8.21 -15.31
CA SER A 206 10.35 -9.18 -14.21
C SER A 206 9.66 -8.55 -13.02
N GLY A 207 9.10 -9.37 -12.13
CA GLY A 207 8.34 -8.87 -10.98
C GLY A 207 7.45 -9.92 -10.34
N PHE A 208 6.81 -9.51 -9.24
CA PHE A 208 5.93 -10.37 -8.44
C PHE A 208 4.49 -9.88 -8.36
N GLY A 209 4.21 -8.63 -8.77
CA GLY A 209 2.88 -8.06 -8.65
C GLY A 209 2.60 -6.92 -9.63
N PRO A 210 1.33 -6.73 -10.03
CA PRO A 210 0.88 -5.54 -10.74
C PRO A 210 0.82 -4.31 -9.82
N PHE A 211 0.89 -3.11 -10.41
CA PHE A 211 0.82 -1.84 -9.68
C PHE A 211 -0.60 -1.25 -9.72
N TYR A 212 -1.23 -1.16 -8.56
CA TYR A 212 -2.56 -0.59 -8.38
C TYR A 212 -2.59 0.60 -7.43
N VAL A 213 -3.43 1.57 -7.75
CA VAL A 213 -3.82 2.66 -6.86
C VAL A 213 -5.34 2.75 -6.80
N LEU A 214 -5.88 3.43 -5.78
CA LEU A 214 -7.30 3.76 -5.78
C LEU A 214 -7.65 4.59 -7.03
N ARG A 215 -8.77 4.30 -7.68
CA ARG A 215 -9.13 5.03 -8.89
C ARG A 215 -9.51 6.50 -8.57
N PRO A 216 -8.97 7.50 -9.29
CA PRO A 216 -9.22 8.93 -8.98
C PRO A 216 -10.64 9.44 -9.24
N ASP A 217 -11.43 8.74 -10.03
CA ASP A 217 -12.74 9.15 -10.56
C ASP A 217 -13.94 8.60 -9.76
N LEU A 218 -13.70 7.83 -8.69
CA LEU A 218 -14.75 7.31 -7.80
C LEU A 218 -15.10 8.29 -6.66
N LEU A 219 -15.15 9.58 -7.01
CA LEU A 219 -15.62 10.67 -6.16
C LEU A 219 -17.10 10.95 -6.43
#